data_AF-A0A0G4GCJ8-F1
#
_entry.id   AF-A0A0G4GCJ8-F1
#
_cell.length_a   1.000
_cell.length_b   1.000
_cell.length_c   1.000
_cell.angle_alpha   90.00
_cell.angle_beta   90.00
_cell.angle_gamma   90.00
#
_symmetry.space_group_name_H-M   'P 1'
#
loop_
_entity.id
_entity.type
_entity.pdbx_description
1 polymer ?
#
loop_
_entity_poly.entity_id
_entity_poly.type
_entity_poly.pdbx_seq_one_letter_code
_entity_poly.pdbx_strand_id
1 'polypeptide(L)'
;MIMSGGFKPHEIVGADERDIEKPAYWVPDDEVTACMQCNATFNLGKWKHHCRACGKVFCADCSSTRLRLPDMGYNDKVRVCEEKMRLIERFKAFLLEVESEVLGGSADTHADCAPPSTDDSFDLMLRQSEAGFKNVKQSVQRMEQQSQHYQIQIRKLEEDRLAREAQIHQLNGQLRQAKADQAALQQVQIERDSLRNETEEQRRLLADYQRQIEALKQRCYVLENEQKEKRAQAASSASSASGRVSPFPSWGSHDPHQRQRQAEPMSGPSTAADSFAISYTLADGLEDPLRSERSRTTLCRFFFCCTRRSRQALFNRITQSCAIQ
;
A
#
# COMPACT_ATOMS: atom_id res chain seq x y z
N MET A 1 14.53 36.54 -49.60
CA MET A 1 13.96 37.85 -49.20
C MET A 1 12.93 37.55 -48.13
N ILE A 2 13.01 37.95 -46.86
CA ILE A 2 13.57 39.16 -46.26
C ILE A 2 14.14 38.84 -44.86
N MET A 3 15.41 39.20 -44.69
CA MET A 3 16.16 39.70 -43.52
C MET A 3 15.77 39.30 -42.08
N SER A 4 16.74 38.64 -41.43
CA SER A 4 16.94 38.57 -39.98
C SER A 4 17.12 39.98 -39.38
N GLY A 5 16.14 40.45 -38.61
CA GLY A 5 16.23 41.69 -37.84
C GLY A 5 16.56 41.40 -36.38
N GLY A 6 17.85 41.44 -36.03
CA GLY A 6 18.31 41.34 -34.64
C GLY A 6 17.87 42.56 -33.82
N PHE A 7 17.25 42.30 -32.67
CA PHE A 7 17.00 43.30 -31.65
C PHE A 7 18.36 43.66 -31.01
N LYS A 8 18.88 44.86 -31.29
CA LYS A 8 20.06 45.37 -30.59
C LYS A 8 19.59 46.03 -29.28
N PRO A 9 20.00 45.54 -28.11
CA PRO A 9 19.81 46.28 -26.88
C PRO A 9 20.57 47.60 -26.98
N HIS A 10 19.94 48.70 -26.57
CA HIS A 10 20.62 49.98 -26.44
C HIS A 10 21.70 49.82 -25.35
N GLU A 11 22.94 50.05 -25.75
CA GLU A 11 24.13 50.00 -24.91
C GLU A 11 23.96 51.03 -23.78
N ILE A 12 23.84 50.56 -22.54
CA ILE A 12 23.84 51.42 -21.36
C ILE A 12 25.31 51.75 -21.09
N VAL A 13 25.77 52.86 -21.68
CA VAL A 13 27.07 53.44 -21.35
C VAL A 13 27.06 53.81 -19.87
N GLY A 14 28.11 53.39 -19.15
CA GLY A 14 28.19 53.41 -17.70
C GLY A 14 27.80 54.73 -17.06
N ALA A 15 26.83 54.67 -16.15
CA ALA A 15 26.52 55.73 -15.21
C ALA A 15 27.40 55.55 -13.97
N ASP A 16 28.13 56.61 -13.62
CA ASP A 16 28.88 56.76 -12.38
C ASP A 16 27.91 56.66 -11.19
N GLU A 17 28.34 56.05 -10.09
CA GLU A 17 27.55 55.78 -8.86
C GLU A 17 27.15 57.07 -8.10
N ARG A 18 27.36 58.24 -8.73
CA ARG A 18 27.00 59.58 -8.25
C ARG A 18 25.78 60.20 -8.95
N ASP A 19 25.20 59.54 -9.94
CA ASP A 19 23.97 60.02 -10.61
C ASP A 19 22.68 59.51 -9.94
N ILE A 20 22.65 59.53 -8.60
CA ILE A 20 21.41 59.39 -7.81
C ILE A 20 20.73 60.76 -7.72
N GLU A 21 20.53 61.46 -8.83
CA GLU A 21 20.02 62.82 -8.77
C GLU A 21 19.00 63.13 -9.87
N LYS A 22 17.73 63.16 -9.41
CA LYS A 22 16.50 63.65 -10.07
C LYS A 22 15.74 62.57 -10.86
N PRO A 23 14.39 62.63 -10.85
CA PRO A 23 13.58 61.71 -11.64
C PRO A 23 14.06 61.77 -13.09
N ALA A 24 14.31 60.61 -13.70
CA ALA A 24 14.84 60.45 -15.07
C ALA A 24 14.03 61.16 -16.17
N TYR A 25 12.89 61.74 -15.80
CA TYR A 25 11.97 62.46 -16.65
C TYR A 25 11.41 63.67 -15.88
N TRP A 26 11.94 64.87 -16.14
CA TRP A 26 11.39 66.15 -15.64
C TRP A 26 10.76 66.91 -16.80
N VAL A 27 9.45 67.13 -16.75
CA VAL A 27 8.74 67.75 -17.88
C VAL A 27 8.95 69.27 -17.84
N PRO A 28 9.46 69.88 -18.92
CA PRO A 28 9.57 71.33 -19.04
C PRO A 28 8.18 71.99 -18.96
N ASP A 29 8.10 73.15 -18.32
CA ASP A 29 6.82 73.84 -18.16
C ASP A 29 6.19 74.21 -19.50
N ASP A 30 6.97 74.56 -20.52
CA ASP A 30 6.48 75.01 -21.83
C ASP A 30 5.73 73.90 -22.61
N GLU A 31 6.01 72.64 -22.29
CA GLU A 31 5.36 71.48 -22.93
C GLU A 31 3.99 71.16 -22.32
N VAL A 32 3.62 71.82 -21.21
CA VAL A 32 2.43 71.47 -20.43
C VAL A 32 1.46 72.65 -20.35
N THR A 33 0.29 72.51 -20.97
CA THR A 33 -0.78 73.52 -20.95
C THR A 33 -1.86 73.22 -19.90
N ALA A 34 -1.93 71.99 -19.39
CA ALA A 34 -2.92 71.55 -18.40
C ALA A 34 -2.35 70.56 -17.39
N CYS A 35 -2.96 70.49 -16.20
CA CYS A 35 -2.57 69.56 -15.14
C CYS A 35 -2.59 68.11 -15.64
N MET A 36 -1.49 67.37 -15.45
CA MET A 36 -1.35 65.99 -15.93
C MET A 36 -2.18 64.93 -15.18
N GLN A 37 -3.01 65.35 -14.21
CA GLN A 37 -3.94 64.46 -13.50
C GLN A 37 -5.41 64.85 -13.73
N CYS A 38 -5.76 66.14 -13.59
CA CYS A 38 -7.14 66.60 -13.72
C CYS A 38 -7.46 67.35 -15.02
N ASN A 39 -6.47 67.53 -15.91
CA ASN A 39 -6.58 68.27 -17.17
C ASN A 39 -7.05 69.72 -17.04
N ALA A 40 -7.01 70.31 -15.85
CA ALA A 40 -7.30 71.72 -15.67
C ALA A 40 -6.22 72.58 -16.34
N THR A 41 -6.61 73.45 -17.27
CA THR A 41 -5.71 74.36 -17.98
C THR A 41 -5.02 75.32 -17.00
N PHE A 42 -3.71 75.47 -17.18
CA PHE A 42 -2.93 76.44 -16.41
C PHE A 42 -3.21 77.86 -16.89
N ASN A 43 -3.34 78.81 -15.96
CA ASN A 43 -3.60 80.22 -16.25
C ASN A 43 -3.03 81.09 -15.12
N LEU A 44 -3.21 82.41 -15.20
CA LEU A 44 -2.70 83.39 -14.22
C LEU A 44 -3.23 83.21 -12.76
N GLY A 45 -4.13 82.27 -12.50
CA GLY A 45 -4.57 81.86 -11.16
C GLY A 45 -4.31 80.39 -10.81
N LYS A 46 -3.80 79.59 -11.76
CA LYS A 46 -3.48 78.16 -11.56
C LYS A 46 -2.05 77.89 -12.03
N TRP A 47 -1.14 77.88 -11.07
CA TRP A 47 0.30 77.70 -11.29
C TRP A 47 0.67 76.23 -11.51
N LYS A 48 1.78 76.03 -12.23
CA LYS A 48 2.38 74.72 -12.50
C LYS A 48 3.20 74.26 -11.29
N HIS A 49 3.10 72.97 -10.95
CA HIS A 49 3.89 72.35 -9.89
C HIS A 49 4.41 70.97 -10.28
N HIS A 50 5.70 70.74 -10.07
CA HIS A 50 6.28 69.43 -10.33
C HIS A 50 6.19 68.49 -9.14
N CYS A 51 5.88 67.22 -9.42
CA CYS A 51 6.10 66.12 -8.50
C CYS A 51 7.58 65.73 -8.50
N ARG A 52 8.25 65.77 -7.35
CA ARG A 52 9.67 65.40 -7.25
C ARG A 52 9.91 63.89 -7.40
N ALA A 53 8.87 63.06 -7.22
CA ALA A 53 8.94 61.62 -7.40
C ALA A 53 8.79 61.14 -8.85
N CYS A 54 8.13 61.92 -9.73
CA CYS A 54 7.88 61.50 -11.12
C CYS A 54 8.13 62.58 -12.19
N GLY A 55 8.49 63.80 -11.78
CA GLY A 55 8.84 64.94 -12.64
C GLY A 55 7.74 65.51 -13.53
N LYS A 56 6.51 65.00 -13.44
CA LYS A 56 5.32 65.53 -14.13
C LYS A 56 4.77 66.81 -13.49
N VAL A 57 3.97 67.57 -14.24
CA VAL A 57 3.42 68.88 -13.86
C VAL A 57 1.93 68.79 -13.48
N PHE A 58 1.58 69.38 -12.33
CA PHE A 58 0.26 69.30 -11.70
C PHE A 58 -0.20 70.67 -11.17
N CYS A 59 -1.50 70.81 -10.91
CA CYS A 59 -2.03 71.92 -10.12
C CYS A 59 -1.83 71.68 -8.61
N ALA A 60 -2.10 72.69 -7.79
CA ALA A 60 -1.92 72.61 -6.34
C ALA A 60 -2.72 71.47 -5.70
N ASP A 61 -3.95 71.27 -6.16
CA ASP A 61 -4.87 70.24 -5.64
C ASP A 61 -4.36 68.81 -5.90
N CYS A 62 -3.88 68.54 -7.11
CA CYS A 62 -3.38 67.21 -7.50
C CYS A 62 -1.97 66.90 -6.96
N SER A 63 -1.34 67.85 -6.28
CA SER A 63 0.02 67.71 -5.76
C SER A 63 0.19 68.33 -4.37
N SER A 64 -0.86 68.32 -3.56
CA SER A 64 -0.91 69.02 -2.26
C SER A 64 0.05 68.45 -1.21
N THR A 65 0.41 67.17 -1.31
CA THR A 65 1.22 66.46 -0.33
C THR A 65 2.72 66.69 -0.50
N ARG A 66 3.47 66.65 0.62
CA ARG A 66 4.93 66.66 0.64
C ARG A 66 5.49 65.48 1.43
N LEU A 67 6.52 64.82 0.90
CA LEU A 67 7.17 63.65 1.48
C LEU A 67 8.69 63.78 1.37
N ARG A 68 9.43 63.19 2.33
CA ARG A 68 10.88 62.98 2.16
C ARG A 68 11.10 61.84 1.16
N LEU A 69 12.09 61.98 0.27
CA LEU A 69 12.45 60.96 -0.72
C LEU A 69 13.98 60.74 -0.68
N PRO A 70 14.52 60.11 0.38
CA PRO A 70 15.97 59.94 0.55
C PRO A 70 16.62 59.18 -0.61
N ASP A 71 15.95 58.14 -1.12
CA ASP A 71 16.43 57.34 -2.27
C ASP A 71 16.57 58.15 -3.56
N MET A 72 15.93 59.32 -3.63
CA MET A 72 16.01 60.24 -4.76
C MET A 72 16.86 61.49 -4.45
N GLY A 73 17.62 61.47 -3.34
CA GLY A 73 18.47 62.56 -2.88
C GLY A 73 17.72 63.70 -2.18
N TYR A 74 16.43 63.58 -1.91
CA TYR A 74 15.64 64.61 -1.22
C TYR A 74 15.50 64.30 0.27
N ASN A 75 16.41 64.87 1.07
CA ASN A 75 16.39 64.75 2.53
C ASN A 75 15.24 65.54 3.20
N ASP A 76 14.79 66.62 2.55
CA ASP A 76 13.66 67.44 2.99
C ASP A 76 12.32 66.99 2.36
N LYS A 77 11.21 67.44 2.96
CA LYS A 77 9.86 67.16 2.44
C LYS A 77 9.63 67.89 1.12
N VAL A 78 9.58 67.12 0.03
CA VAL A 78 9.36 67.62 -1.32
C VAL A 78 7.97 67.28 -1.83
N ARG A 79 7.45 68.10 -2.76
CA ARG A 79 6.10 67.94 -3.32
C ARG A 79 5.96 66.66 -4.14
N VAL A 80 4.89 65.91 -3.92
CA VAL A 80 4.57 64.67 -4.64
C VAL A 80 3.13 64.73 -5.15
N CYS A 81 2.86 64.14 -6.32
CA CYS A 81 1.50 64.03 -6.83
C CYS A 81 0.69 62.99 -6.06
N GLU A 82 -0.62 63.15 -6.08
CA GLU A 82 -1.55 62.28 -5.35
C GLU A 82 -1.42 60.80 -5.76
N GLU A 83 -1.19 60.51 -7.04
CA GLU A 83 -0.95 59.15 -7.54
C GLU A 83 0.21 58.47 -6.81
N LYS A 84 1.37 59.15 -6.72
CA LYS A 84 2.55 58.60 -6.06
C LYS A 84 2.38 58.54 -4.54
N MET A 85 1.67 59.50 -3.95
CA MET A 85 1.31 59.44 -2.53
C MET A 85 0.53 58.17 -2.20
N ARG A 86 -0.55 57.88 -2.94
CA ARG A 86 -1.39 56.69 -2.71
C ARG A 86 -0.63 55.39 -2.89
N LEU A 87 0.29 55.32 -3.85
CA LEU A 87 1.13 54.14 -4.06
C LEU A 87 2.03 53.88 -2.84
N ILE A 88 2.67 54.93 -2.32
CA ILE A 88 3.53 54.85 -1.14
C ILE A 88 2.72 54.44 0.09
N GLU A 89 1.53 55.01 0.30
CA GLU A 89 0.65 54.63 1.42
C GLU A 89 0.21 53.16 1.36
N ARG A 90 -0.17 52.67 0.17
CA ARG A 90 -0.53 51.25 -0.01
C ARG A 90 0.63 50.31 0.28
N PHE A 91 1.83 50.67 -0.17
CA PHE A 91 3.03 49.88 0.11
C PHE A 91 3.36 49.88 1.59
N LYS A 92 3.23 51.02 2.29
CA LYS A 92 3.37 51.09 3.75
C LYS A 92 2.37 50.20 4.48
N ALA A 93 1.09 50.23 4.07
CA ALA A 93 0.07 49.37 4.65
C ALA A 93 0.36 47.87 4.44
N PHE A 94 0.81 47.50 3.23
CA PHE A 94 1.21 46.12 2.91
C PHE A 94 2.38 45.65 3.79
N LEU A 95 3.40 46.48 4.00
CA LEU A 95 4.53 46.14 4.86
C LEU A 95 4.09 45.89 6.31
N LEU A 96 3.18 46.72 6.85
CA LEU A 96 2.64 46.54 8.20
C LEU A 96 1.80 45.26 8.35
N GLU A 97 1.04 44.89 7.31
CA GLU A 97 0.24 43.66 7.30
C GLU A 97 1.12 42.40 7.25
N VAL A 98 2.15 42.40 6.40
CA VAL A 98 3.14 41.30 6.33
C VAL A 98 3.87 41.16 7.66
N GLU A 99 4.22 42.25 8.33
CA GLU A 99 4.87 42.21 9.64
C GLU A 99 3.98 41.56 10.71
N SER A 100 2.67 41.86 10.71
CA SER A 100 1.71 41.27 11.67
C SER A 100 1.50 39.76 11.45
N GLU A 101 1.50 39.28 10.21
CA GLU A 101 1.30 37.85 9.93
C GLU A 101 2.58 37.03 10.15
N VAL A 102 3.75 37.65 9.95
CA VAL A 102 5.04 36.97 9.96
C VAL A 102 5.75 37.07 11.32
N LEU A 103 5.56 38.16 12.08
CA LEU A 103 6.17 38.38 13.40
C LEU A 103 5.17 38.24 14.56
N GLY A 104 4.13 37.42 14.43
CA GLY A 104 3.19 37.06 15.50
C GLY A 104 3.81 36.28 16.67
N GLY A 105 4.91 36.78 17.23
CA GLY A 105 5.51 36.40 18.50
C GLY A 105 5.56 37.63 19.41
N SER A 106 4.58 37.71 20.30
CA SER A 106 4.51 38.53 21.53
C SER A 106 5.68 39.50 21.78
N ALA A 107 5.50 40.77 21.44
CA ALA A 107 6.23 41.87 22.04
C ALA A 107 5.43 42.41 23.23
N ASP A 108 5.46 41.69 24.36
CA ASP A 108 5.19 42.29 25.66
C ASP A 108 6.42 43.11 26.07
N THR A 109 6.46 44.38 25.67
CA THR A 109 7.32 45.36 26.33
C THR A 109 6.56 46.66 26.50
N HIS A 110 6.11 46.86 27.74
CA HIS A 110 5.79 48.11 28.42
C HIS A 110 5.76 49.38 27.56
N ALA A 111 4.54 49.90 27.41
CA ALA A 111 4.29 51.33 27.26
C ALA A 111 4.89 52.06 28.46
N ASP A 112 5.94 52.85 28.23
CA ASP A 112 6.22 54.12 28.92
C ASP A 112 7.47 54.76 28.31
N CYS A 113 7.28 55.63 27.30
CA CYS A 113 8.05 56.85 27.07
C CYS A 113 7.47 57.63 25.88
N ALA A 114 7.59 58.96 25.96
CA ALA A 114 6.97 59.97 25.11
C ALA A 114 6.98 59.69 23.59
N PRO A 115 5.99 60.18 22.83
CA PRO A 115 5.92 59.97 21.39
C PRO A 115 7.15 60.58 20.70
N PRO A 116 7.96 59.79 19.97
CA PRO A 116 9.06 60.34 19.20
C PRO A 116 8.49 61.18 18.06
N SER A 117 9.13 62.32 17.79
CA SER A 117 8.82 63.18 16.66
C SER A 117 8.70 62.37 15.37
N THR A 118 7.67 62.67 14.57
CA THR A 118 7.20 61.91 13.41
C THR A 118 8.20 61.74 12.26
N ASP A 119 9.41 62.31 12.36
CA ASP A 119 10.42 62.34 11.31
C ASP A 119 11.50 61.23 11.43
N ASP A 120 11.55 60.45 12.53
CA ASP A 120 12.43 59.27 12.69
C ASP A 120 11.68 57.92 12.64
N SER A 121 10.35 57.98 12.56
CA SER A 121 9.47 56.80 12.62
C SER A 121 9.68 55.84 11.44
N PHE A 122 10.06 56.36 10.27
CA PHE A 122 10.27 55.55 9.07
C PHE A 122 11.59 54.78 9.08
N ASP A 123 12.70 55.40 9.49
CA ASP A 123 14.01 54.73 9.62
C ASP A 123 14.00 53.67 10.73
N LEU A 124 13.28 53.95 11.83
CA LEU A 124 13.08 52.97 12.90
C LEU A 124 12.24 51.77 12.41
N MET A 125 11.15 52.02 11.67
CA MET A 125 10.35 50.95 11.04
C MET A 125 11.17 50.16 10.03
N LEU A 126 12.02 50.81 9.22
CA LEU A 126 12.84 50.11 8.23
C LEU A 126 13.87 49.20 8.91
N ARG A 127 14.56 49.68 9.96
CA ARG A 127 15.48 48.86 10.76
C ARG A 127 14.79 47.70 11.49
N GLN A 128 13.60 47.93 12.03
CA GLN A 128 12.78 46.89 12.64
C GLN A 128 12.37 45.83 11.60
N SER A 129 11.97 46.27 10.39
CA SER A 129 11.64 45.37 9.28
C SER A 129 12.86 44.55 8.84
N GLU A 130 14.06 45.13 8.74
CA GLU A 130 15.28 44.40 8.40
C GLU A 130 15.64 43.33 9.44
N ALA A 131 15.46 43.62 10.73
CA ALA A 131 15.63 42.65 11.80
C ALA A 131 14.57 41.54 11.71
N GLY A 132 13.31 41.91 11.42
CA GLY A 132 12.22 40.98 11.14
C GLY A 132 12.54 40.03 9.99
N PHE A 133 12.96 40.56 8.83
CA PHE A 133 13.34 39.76 7.67
C PHE A 133 14.52 38.81 7.96
N LYS A 134 15.52 39.24 8.75
CA LYS A 134 16.63 38.36 9.16
C LYS A 134 16.12 37.21 10.05
N ASN A 135 15.26 37.49 11.01
CA ASN A 135 14.66 36.48 11.88
C ASN A 135 13.82 35.48 11.10
N VAL A 136 13.04 35.97 10.13
CA VAL A 136 12.21 35.13 9.25
C VAL A 136 13.07 34.24 8.37
N LYS A 137 14.12 34.80 7.75
CA LYS A 137 15.07 34.02 6.95
C LYS A 137 15.71 32.91 7.77
N GLN A 138 16.14 33.20 9.00
CA GLN A 138 16.71 32.20 9.90
C GLN A 138 15.66 31.17 10.35
N SER A 139 14.40 31.57 10.55
CA SER A 139 13.31 30.67 10.88
C SER A 139 13.02 29.69 9.74
N VAL A 140 12.92 30.20 8.50
CA VAL A 140 12.74 29.38 7.30
C VAL A 140 13.88 28.39 7.14
N GLN A 141 15.14 28.82 7.29
CA GLN A 141 16.30 27.92 7.23
C GLN A 141 16.24 26.81 8.30
N ARG A 142 15.82 27.13 9.53
CA ARG A 142 15.64 26.13 10.59
C ARG A 142 14.55 25.13 10.24
N MET A 143 13.41 25.59 9.72
CA MET A 143 12.32 24.71 9.30
C MET A 143 12.74 23.82 8.11
N GLU A 144 13.53 24.34 7.17
CA GLU A 144 14.06 23.56 6.04
C GLU A 144 14.98 22.44 6.53
N GLN A 145 15.92 22.74 7.45
CA GLN A 145 16.79 21.73 8.06
C GLN A 145 15.98 20.68 8.82
N GLN A 146 14.96 21.11 9.57
CA GLN A 146 14.07 20.20 10.30
C GLN A 146 13.25 19.33 9.33
N SER A 147 12.77 19.89 8.24
CA SER A 147 12.05 19.15 7.19
C SER A 147 12.95 18.08 6.57
N GLN A 148 14.20 18.42 6.25
CA GLN A 148 15.19 17.45 5.74
C GLN A 148 15.46 16.33 6.74
N HIS A 149 15.59 16.67 8.03
CA HIS A 149 15.77 15.67 9.09
C HIS A 149 14.60 14.67 9.14
N TYR A 150 13.36 15.17 9.11
CA TYR A 150 12.19 14.29 9.08
C TYR A 150 12.08 13.46 7.81
N GLN A 151 12.46 13.99 6.65
CA GLN A 151 12.48 13.21 5.41
C GLN A 151 13.43 12.01 5.50
N ILE A 152 14.61 12.18 6.10
CA ILE A 152 15.55 11.08 6.32
C ILE A 152 14.96 10.05 7.30
N GLN A 153 14.32 10.52 8.37
CA GLN A 153 13.69 9.64 9.36
C GLN A 153 12.56 8.81 8.75
N ILE A 154 11.71 9.43 7.92
CA ILE A 154 10.63 8.74 7.21
C ILE A 154 11.20 7.66 6.30
N ARG A 155 12.23 7.98 5.50
CA ARG A 155 12.87 7.00 4.61
C ARG A 155 13.39 5.79 5.38
N LYS A 156 14.05 6.02 6.52
CA LYS A 156 14.54 4.93 7.38
C LYS A 156 13.41 4.06 7.91
N LEU A 157 12.31 4.68 8.35
CA LEU A 157 11.13 3.94 8.82
C LEU A 157 10.46 3.14 7.70
N GLU A 158 10.48 3.65 6.46
CA GLU A 158 9.97 2.93 5.30
C GLU A 158 10.86 1.73 4.93
N GLU A 159 12.18 1.87 4.98
CA GLU A 159 13.13 0.76 4.82
C GLU A 159 12.91 -0.32 5.88
N ASP A 160 12.79 0.07 7.16
CA ASP A 160 12.51 -0.85 8.26
C ASP A 160 11.14 -1.54 8.09
N ARG A 161 10.11 -0.81 7.62
CA ARG A 161 8.78 -1.38 7.32
C ARG A 161 8.90 -2.46 6.23
N LEU A 162 9.56 -2.16 5.12
CA LEU A 162 9.74 -3.09 4.01
C LEU A 162 10.52 -4.34 4.44
N ALA A 163 11.56 -4.18 5.27
CA ALA A 163 12.31 -5.31 5.81
C ALA A 163 11.44 -6.22 6.68
N ARG A 164 10.58 -5.65 7.54
CA ARG A 164 9.63 -6.43 8.35
C ARG A 164 8.57 -7.12 7.50
N GLU A 165 8.05 -6.46 6.46
CA GLU A 165 7.10 -7.06 5.53
C GLU A 165 7.71 -8.27 4.79
N ALA A 166 8.96 -8.16 4.35
CA ALA A 166 9.69 -9.27 3.75
C ALA A 166 9.89 -10.44 4.74
N GLN A 167 10.22 -10.13 6.00
CA GLN A 167 10.34 -11.14 7.06
C GLN A 167 9.01 -11.86 7.32
N ILE A 168 7.89 -11.14 7.37
CA ILE A 168 6.55 -11.72 7.53
C ILE A 168 6.24 -12.65 6.35
N HIS A 169 6.54 -12.24 5.12
CA HIS A 169 6.32 -13.08 3.95
C HIS A 169 7.14 -14.38 4.02
N GLN A 170 8.41 -14.31 4.45
CA GLN A 170 9.26 -15.48 4.65
C GLN A 170 8.69 -16.43 5.71
N LEU A 171 8.33 -15.91 6.89
CA LEU A 171 7.74 -16.69 7.98
C LEU A 171 6.42 -17.35 7.57
N ASN A 172 5.57 -16.66 6.80
CA ASN A 172 4.34 -17.23 6.25
C ASN A 172 4.63 -18.34 5.23
N GLY A 173 5.73 -18.25 4.47
CA GLY A 173 6.22 -19.34 3.64
C GLY A 173 6.60 -20.57 4.48
N GLN A 174 7.39 -20.38 5.53
CA GLN A 174 7.79 -21.44 6.45
C GLN A 174 6.59 -22.08 7.15
N LEU A 175 5.62 -21.28 7.60
CA LEU A 175 4.40 -21.79 8.24
C LEU A 175 3.57 -22.64 7.28
N ARG A 176 3.47 -22.26 6.01
CA ARG A 176 2.79 -23.07 4.99
C ARG A 176 3.49 -24.40 4.78
N GLN A 177 4.82 -24.41 4.71
CA GLN A 177 5.60 -25.64 4.59
C GLN A 177 5.41 -26.54 5.81
N ALA A 178 5.57 -26.00 7.03
CA ALA A 178 5.40 -26.76 8.27
C ALA A 178 3.99 -27.37 8.39
N LYS A 179 2.95 -26.68 7.92
CA LYS A 179 1.59 -27.22 7.86
C LYS A 179 1.45 -28.37 6.87
N ALA A 180 2.10 -28.27 5.71
CA ALA A 180 2.13 -29.36 4.73
C ALA A 180 2.86 -30.58 5.28
N ASP A 181 4.01 -30.36 5.95
CA ASP A 181 4.78 -31.42 6.59
C ASP A 181 3.97 -32.09 7.71
N GLN A 182 3.24 -31.31 8.51
CA GLN A 182 2.34 -31.83 9.53
C GLN A 182 1.24 -32.71 8.93
N ALA A 183 0.62 -32.30 7.82
CA ALA A 183 -0.40 -33.10 7.14
C ALA A 183 0.19 -34.41 6.57
N ALA A 184 1.41 -34.35 6.01
CA ALA A 184 2.11 -35.54 5.53
C ALA A 184 2.41 -36.51 6.69
N LEU A 185 2.87 -36.01 7.84
CA LEU A 185 3.09 -36.82 9.04
C LEU A 185 1.80 -37.47 9.54
N GLN A 186 0.67 -36.74 9.51
CA GLN A 186 -0.63 -37.31 9.86
C GLN A 186 -1.03 -38.45 8.92
N GLN A 187 -0.78 -38.31 7.62
CA GLN A 187 -1.05 -39.38 6.65
C GLN A 187 -0.19 -40.62 6.93
N VAL A 188 1.10 -40.44 7.18
CA VAL A 188 2.01 -41.54 7.56
C VAL A 188 1.55 -42.23 8.85
N GLN A 189 1.02 -41.48 9.82
CA GLN A 189 0.47 -42.06 11.05
C GLN A 189 -0.76 -42.93 10.78
N ILE A 190 -1.66 -42.48 9.91
CA ILE A 190 -2.85 -43.25 9.50
C ILE A 190 -2.43 -44.55 8.82
N GLU A 191 -1.48 -44.49 7.88
CA GLU A 191 -0.98 -45.66 7.17
C GLU A 191 -0.31 -46.66 8.12
N ARG A 192 0.52 -46.17 9.05
CA ARG A 192 1.15 -47.00 10.08
C ARG A 192 0.10 -47.72 10.93
N ASP A 193 -0.96 -47.02 11.34
CA ASP A 193 -2.00 -47.60 12.19
C ASP A 193 -2.86 -48.62 11.41
N SER A 194 -3.12 -48.36 10.12
CA SER A 194 -3.75 -49.33 9.21
C SER A 194 -2.93 -50.62 9.11
N LEU A 195 -1.64 -50.50 8.82
CA LEU A 195 -0.73 -51.64 8.72
C LEU A 195 -0.61 -52.41 10.03
N ARG A 196 -0.63 -51.71 11.17
CA ARG A 196 -0.65 -52.34 12.49
C ARG A 196 -1.92 -53.17 12.67
N ASN A 197 -3.08 -52.64 12.31
CA ASN A 197 -4.36 -53.36 12.41
C ASN A 197 -4.38 -54.60 11.51
N GLU A 198 -3.92 -54.48 10.26
CA GLU A 198 -3.78 -55.62 9.34
C GLU A 198 -2.83 -56.69 9.90
N THR A 199 -1.70 -56.27 10.48
CA THR A 199 -0.76 -57.19 11.13
C THR A 199 -1.40 -57.91 12.32
N GLU A 200 -2.18 -57.20 13.13
CA GLU A 200 -2.92 -57.79 14.25
C GLU A 200 -4.01 -58.76 13.78
N GLU A 201 -4.71 -58.45 12.69
CA GLU A 201 -5.71 -59.33 12.06
C GLU A 201 -5.07 -60.60 11.50
N GLN A 202 -3.97 -60.46 10.74
CA GLN A 202 -3.21 -61.60 10.24
C GLN A 202 -2.71 -62.51 11.36
N ARG A 203 -2.24 -61.93 12.48
CA ARG A 203 -1.84 -62.72 13.68
C ARG A 203 -3.02 -63.49 14.28
N ARG A 204 -4.22 -62.89 14.33
CA ARG A 204 -5.43 -63.58 14.82
C ARG A 204 -5.79 -64.75 13.91
N LEU A 205 -5.83 -64.54 12.60
CA LEU A 205 -6.12 -65.60 11.62
C LEU A 205 -5.11 -66.75 11.71
N LEU A 206 -3.81 -66.45 11.83
CA LEU A 206 -2.77 -67.46 12.02
C LEU A 206 -2.98 -68.27 13.30
N ALA A 207 -3.30 -67.61 14.42
CA ALA A 207 -3.59 -68.30 15.67
C ALA A 207 -4.83 -69.21 15.54
N ASP A 208 -5.84 -68.81 14.79
CA ASP A 208 -7.05 -69.60 14.54
C ASP A 208 -6.74 -70.85 13.70
N TYR A 209 -5.99 -70.69 12.60
CA TYR A 209 -5.54 -71.82 11.79
C TYR A 209 -4.66 -72.78 12.57
N GLN A 210 -3.76 -72.28 13.43
CA GLN A 210 -2.96 -73.13 14.31
C GLN A 210 -3.84 -73.97 15.25
N ARG A 211 -4.89 -73.38 15.84
CA ARG A 211 -5.85 -74.12 16.68
C ARG A 211 -6.59 -75.19 15.88
N GLN A 212 -7.01 -74.89 14.66
CA GLN A 212 -7.68 -75.87 13.78
C GLN A 212 -6.75 -77.04 13.41
N ILE A 213 -5.50 -76.74 13.05
CA ILE A 213 -4.49 -77.77 12.74
C ILE A 213 -4.27 -78.67 13.96
N GLU A 214 -4.16 -78.09 15.15
CA GLU A 214 -3.95 -78.88 16.37
C GLU A 214 -5.17 -79.77 16.70
N ALA A 215 -6.38 -79.25 16.53
CA ALA A 215 -7.60 -80.04 16.69
C ALA A 215 -7.69 -81.20 15.67
N LEU A 216 -7.31 -80.96 14.41
CA LEU A 216 -7.25 -82.00 13.38
C LEU A 216 -6.21 -83.08 13.72
N LYS A 217 -5.01 -82.69 14.16
CA LYS A 217 -3.98 -83.63 14.61
C LYS A 217 -4.48 -84.52 15.74
N GLN A 218 -5.13 -83.93 16.75
CA GLN A 218 -5.72 -84.68 17.86
C GLN A 218 -6.79 -85.65 17.37
N ARG A 219 -7.65 -85.23 16.42
CA ARG A 219 -8.67 -86.10 15.83
C ARG A 219 -8.06 -87.28 15.06
N CYS A 220 -7.03 -87.03 14.27
CA CYS A 220 -6.29 -88.09 13.56
C CYS A 220 -5.68 -89.09 14.55
N TYR A 221 -5.04 -88.60 15.62
CA TYR A 221 -4.47 -89.46 16.66
C TYR A 221 -5.52 -90.38 17.32
N VAL A 222 -6.69 -89.84 17.66
CA VAL A 222 -7.80 -90.62 18.23
C VAL A 222 -8.28 -91.70 17.25
N LEU A 223 -8.53 -91.32 15.99
CA LEU A 223 -9.00 -92.24 14.96
C LEU A 223 -7.99 -93.36 14.67
N GLU A 224 -6.69 -93.06 14.67
CA GLU A 224 -5.64 -94.07 14.50
C GLU A 224 -5.64 -95.08 15.65
N ASN A 225 -5.82 -94.62 16.89
CA ASN A 225 -5.89 -95.52 18.05
C ASN A 225 -7.16 -96.38 18.02
N GLU A 226 -8.32 -95.81 17.71
CA GLU A 226 -9.56 -96.57 17.51
C GLU A 226 -9.40 -97.64 16.42
N GLN A 227 -8.70 -97.34 15.33
CA GLN A 227 -8.40 -98.32 14.27
C GLN A 227 -7.45 -99.42 14.76
N LYS A 228 -6.42 -99.09 15.53
CA LYS A 228 -5.50 -100.08 16.12
C LYS A 228 -6.25 -101.02 17.05
N GLU A 229 -7.15 -100.51 17.89
CA GLU A 229 -8.00 -101.31 18.78
C GLU A 229 -8.94 -102.24 17.99
N LYS A 230 -9.64 -101.72 16.97
CA LYS A 230 -10.51 -102.53 16.10
C LYS A 230 -9.72 -103.64 15.39
N ARG A 231 -8.51 -103.35 14.90
CA ARG A 231 -7.62 -104.36 14.29
C ARG A 231 -7.18 -105.43 15.28
N ALA A 232 -6.85 -105.05 16.52
CA ALA A 232 -6.50 -106.01 17.57
C ALA A 232 -7.69 -106.93 17.93
N GLN A 233 -8.91 -106.36 18.02
CA GLN A 233 -10.15 -107.12 18.23
C GLN A 233 -10.47 -108.05 17.06
N ALA A 234 -10.21 -107.64 15.81
CA ALA A 234 -10.37 -108.50 14.63
C ALA A 234 -9.34 -109.64 14.59
N ALA A 235 -8.09 -109.38 15.01
CA ALA A 235 -7.05 -110.40 15.08
C ALA A 235 -7.36 -111.47 16.15
N SER A 236 -7.90 -111.07 17.31
CA SER A 236 -8.29 -112.02 18.37
C SER A 236 -9.52 -112.87 18.00
N SER A 237 -10.43 -112.34 17.17
CA SER A 237 -11.58 -113.09 16.65
C SER A 237 -11.26 -113.97 15.43
N ALA A 238 -10.20 -113.66 14.67
CA ALA A 238 -9.72 -114.50 13.55
C ALA A 238 -9.00 -115.78 14.02
N SER A 239 -8.41 -115.79 15.22
CA SER A 239 -7.82 -117.01 15.84
C SER A 239 -8.83 -118.11 16.17
N SER A 240 -10.13 -117.86 16.02
CA SER A 240 -11.22 -118.84 16.22
C SER A 240 -11.72 -119.49 14.92
N ALA A 241 -11.17 -119.10 13.75
CA ALA A 241 -11.61 -119.59 12.44
C ALA A 241 -10.45 -120.25 11.67
N SER A 242 -10.11 -121.48 12.07
CA SER A 242 -9.44 -122.43 11.17
C SER A 242 -10.48 -123.05 10.23
N GLY A 243 -10.44 -122.71 8.94
CA GLY A 243 -11.35 -123.30 7.96
C GLY A 243 -11.20 -122.83 6.51
N ARG A 244 -10.22 -123.41 5.81
CA ARG A 244 -10.10 -123.60 4.34
C ARG A 244 -9.72 -122.43 3.42
N VAL A 245 -9.03 -122.83 2.36
CA VAL A 245 -8.24 -122.07 1.39
C VAL A 245 -8.83 -122.22 -0.03
N SER A 246 -8.85 -121.11 -0.79
CA SER A 246 -8.71 -120.92 -2.27
C SER A 246 -9.81 -121.35 -3.26
N PRO A 247 -9.75 -120.91 -4.57
CA PRO A 247 -8.94 -119.84 -5.21
C PRO A 247 -9.73 -118.87 -6.15
N PHE A 248 -9.11 -117.73 -6.51
CA PHE A 248 -9.25 -116.88 -7.74
C PHE A 248 -10.58 -116.78 -8.53
N PRO A 249 -10.91 -115.56 -9.02
CA PRO A 249 -10.81 -115.33 -10.48
C PRO A 249 -10.17 -113.97 -10.81
N SER A 250 -9.09 -113.95 -11.60
CA SER A 250 -9.08 -113.76 -13.06
C SER A 250 -9.46 -112.33 -13.48
N TRP A 251 -8.43 -111.57 -13.86
CA TRP A 251 -8.51 -110.23 -14.40
C TRP A 251 -9.34 -110.24 -15.70
N GLY A 252 -10.44 -109.49 -15.69
CA GLY A 252 -11.23 -109.18 -16.89
C GLY A 252 -10.88 -107.79 -17.39
N SER A 253 -10.07 -107.75 -18.44
CA SER A 253 -9.82 -106.57 -19.27
C SER A 253 -11.14 -106.11 -19.92
N HIS A 254 -11.55 -104.86 -19.73
CA HIS A 254 -12.34 -104.13 -20.72
C HIS A 254 -12.14 -102.61 -20.59
N ASP A 255 -11.37 -102.12 -21.57
CA ASP A 255 -11.54 -100.94 -22.43
C ASP A 255 -12.14 -99.64 -21.88
N PRO A 256 -11.43 -98.49 -21.98
CA PRO A 256 -11.84 -97.21 -21.44
C PRO A 256 -12.54 -96.38 -22.50
N HIS A 257 -13.87 -96.41 -22.55
CA HIS A 257 -14.63 -95.35 -23.20
C HIS A 257 -15.91 -95.03 -22.41
N GLN A 258 -16.15 -93.73 -22.27
CA GLN A 258 -17.39 -93.08 -21.82
C GLN A 258 -17.71 -93.05 -20.32
N ARG A 259 -17.15 -92.04 -19.65
CA ARG A 259 -17.99 -90.95 -19.07
C ARG A 259 -17.21 -89.65 -19.05
N GLN A 260 -17.21 -89.04 -20.22
CA GLN A 260 -16.77 -87.68 -20.48
C GLN A 260 -17.81 -86.73 -19.86
N ARG A 261 -17.45 -86.03 -18.79
CA ARG A 261 -17.99 -84.70 -18.51
C ARG A 261 -16.83 -83.72 -18.57
N GLN A 262 -16.98 -82.78 -19.47
CA GLN A 262 -15.98 -81.88 -20.02
C GLN A 262 -15.38 -80.98 -18.93
N ALA A 263 -14.06 -80.95 -18.88
CA ALA A 263 -13.32 -79.79 -18.42
C ALA A 263 -13.07 -78.91 -19.65
N GLU A 264 -13.59 -77.69 -19.63
CA GLU A 264 -13.20 -76.61 -20.55
C GLU A 264 -12.31 -75.63 -19.79
N PRO A 265 -11.32 -75.00 -20.45
CA PRO A 265 -10.22 -74.30 -19.80
C PRO A 265 -10.59 -72.82 -19.59
N MET A 266 -10.49 -72.33 -18.35
CA MET A 266 -10.50 -70.89 -18.12
C MET A 266 -9.07 -70.36 -18.18
N SER A 267 -8.75 -69.88 -19.37
CA SER A 267 -7.71 -68.92 -19.70
C SER A 267 -7.63 -67.80 -18.65
N GLY A 268 -6.43 -67.56 -18.13
CA GLY A 268 -6.13 -66.30 -17.47
C GLY A 268 -6.04 -65.16 -18.49
N PRO A 269 -6.29 -63.92 -18.05
CA PRO A 269 -5.57 -62.78 -18.60
C PRO A 269 -4.79 -62.04 -17.51
N SER A 270 -3.55 -61.77 -17.90
CA SER A 270 -2.70 -60.70 -17.39
C SER A 270 -3.37 -59.33 -17.58
N THR A 271 -3.19 -58.48 -16.57
CA THR A 271 -3.04 -57.00 -16.61
C THR A 271 -4.19 -56.08 -17.06
N ALA A 272 -4.35 -55.06 -16.21
CA ALA A 272 -4.81 -53.68 -16.46
C ALA A 272 -6.30 -53.35 -16.25
N ALA A 273 -6.51 -52.48 -15.26
CA ALA A 273 -7.40 -51.32 -15.23
C ALA A 273 -8.80 -51.46 -15.86
N ASP A 274 -9.86 -51.43 -15.04
CA ASP A 274 -10.57 -50.17 -14.76
C ASP A 274 -11.81 -50.38 -13.87
N SER A 275 -12.03 -49.35 -13.06
CA SER A 275 -13.19 -49.12 -12.22
C SER A 275 -14.50 -49.16 -13.01
N PHE A 276 -15.54 -49.80 -12.45
CA PHE A 276 -16.92 -49.52 -12.85
C PHE A 276 -17.77 -49.11 -11.65
N ALA A 277 -18.34 -47.92 -11.79
CA ALA A 277 -19.35 -47.34 -10.95
C ALA A 277 -20.67 -48.12 -11.01
N ILE A 278 -21.51 -47.98 -9.98
CA ILE A 278 -22.95 -48.17 -10.10
C ILE A 278 -23.66 -46.90 -9.64
N SER A 279 -24.47 -46.41 -10.57
CA SER A 279 -25.37 -45.25 -10.54
C SER A 279 -26.72 -45.60 -9.92
N TYR A 280 -27.35 -44.61 -9.28
CA TYR A 280 -28.80 -44.54 -9.13
C TYR A 280 -29.32 -43.22 -9.73
N THR A 281 -30.36 -43.32 -10.56
CA THR A 281 -31.08 -42.20 -11.22
C THR A 281 -32.56 -42.23 -10.86
N LEU A 282 -33.17 -41.04 -10.71
CA LEU A 282 -34.51 -40.58 -11.16
C LEU A 282 -34.72 -39.14 -10.60
N ALA A 283 -34.69 -38.08 -11.43
CA ALA A 283 -35.81 -37.41 -12.15
C ALA A 283 -36.67 -36.54 -11.19
N ASP A 284 -37.12 -35.29 -11.43
CA ASP A 284 -37.27 -34.29 -12.52
C ASP A 284 -37.18 -32.89 -11.82
N GLY A 285 -36.78 -31.74 -12.40
CA GLY A 285 -37.33 -31.00 -13.54
C GLY A 285 -37.89 -29.63 -13.07
N LEU A 286 -37.25 -28.51 -13.45
CA LEU A 286 -37.84 -27.16 -13.66
C LEU A 286 -36.77 -26.16 -14.14
N GLU A 287 -37.12 -25.42 -15.19
CA GLU A 287 -36.28 -24.51 -15.98
C GLU A 287 -36.11 -23.09 -15.39
N ASP A 288 -34.95 -22.48 -15.70
CA ASP A 288 -34.65 -21.05 -16.01
C ASP A 288 -34.73 -19.93 -14.93
N PRO A 289 -34.02 -18.79 -15.12
CA PRO A 289 -32.58 -18.59 -15.35
C PRO A 289 -32.00 -17.56 -14.34
N LEU A 290 -30.66 -17.43 -14.23
CA LEU A 290 -29.94 -16.15 -14.05
C LEU A 290 -28.46 -16.32 -13.64
N ARG A 291 -27.62 -15.67 -14.45
CA ARG A 291 -26.45 -14.86 -14.11
C ARG A 291 -25.06 -15.42 -14.40
N SER A 292 -24.50 -14.77 -15.41
CA SER A 292 -23.21 -14.89 -16.04
C SER A 292 -22.07 -14.20 -15.27
N GLU A 293 -20.86 -14.54 -15.75
CA GLU A 293 -19.72 -13.65 -15.94
C GLU A 293 -18.71 -13.39 -14.81
N ARG A 294 -17.59 -14.12 -14.96
CA ARG A 294 -16.23 -13.57 -14.99
C ARG A 294 -16.17 -12.16 -15.62
N SER A 295 -15.53 -11.22 -14.93
CA SER A 295 -14.89 -10.03 -15.53
C SER A 295 -13.83 -9.51 -14.55
N ARG A 296 -12.53 -9.61 -14.86
CA ARG A 296 -11.71 -8.61 -15.54
C ARG A 296 -11.67 -7.25 -14.83
N THR A 297 -10.47 -6.94 -14.32
CA THR A 297 -9.78 -5.65 -14.43
C THR A 297 -10.56 -4.51 -15.10
N THR A 298 -10.90 -3.45 -14.36
CA THR A 298 -11.13 -2.11 -14.94
C THR A 298 -10.75 -1.04 -13.91
N LEU A 299 -9.66 -0.33 -14.25
CA LEU A 299 -9.27 0.98 -13.74
C LEU A 299 -10.30 2.06 -14.17
N CYS A 300 -10.37 3.13 -13.37
CA CYS A 300 -10.87 4.46 -13.71
C CYS A 300 -12.38 4.66 -13.93
N ARG A 301 -13.04 5.24 -12.91
CA ARG A 301 -13.68 6.58 -12.93
C ARG A 301 -14.68 6.71 -11.78
N PHE A 302 -14.27 7.33 -10.68
CA PHE A 302 -15.19 8.08 -9.83
C PHE A 302 -14.68 9.51 -9.71
N PHE A 303 -15.37 10.40 -10.43
CA PHE A 303 -15.22 11.84 -10.34
C PHE A 303 -15.62 12.30 -8.94
N PHE A 304 -14.68 12.99 -8.29
CA PHE A 304 -14.85 14.21 -7.50
C PHE A 304 -16.30 14.65 -7.17
N CYS A 305 -16.67 14.51 -5.89
CA CYS A 305 -17.48 15.53 -5.20
C CYS A 305 -17.22 15.45 -3.69
N CYS A 306 -16.08 15.97 -3.24
CA CYS A 306 -15.84 16.22 -1.82
C CYS A 306 -16.38 17.61 -1.45
N THR A 307 -17.53 17.64 -0.77
CA THR A 307 -17.90 18.81 0.03
C THR A 307 -17.12 18.80 1.34
N ARG A 308 -16.75 20.00 1.79
CA ARG A 308 -15.85 20.37 2.90
C ARG A 308 -16.19 19.78 4.29
N ARG A 309 -17.27 18.98 4.41
CA ARG A 309 -17.81 18.49 5.69
C ARG A 309 -17.25 17.15 6.15
N SER A 310 -16.62 16.36 5.27
CA SER A 310 -16.11 15.02 5.61
C SER A 310 -14.72 15.00 6.24
N ARG A 311 -13.95 16.09 6.17
CA ARG A 311 -12.62 16.17 6.81
C ARG A 311 -12.68 16.33 8.33
N GLN A 312 -13.73 16.98 8.85
CA GLN A 312 -13.91 17.16 10.31
C GLN A 312 -14.30 15.86 11.02
N ALA A 313 -15.03 14.97 10.34
CA ALA A 313 -15.49 13.70 10.91
C ALA A 313 -14.38 12.63 11.01
N LEU A 314 -13.35 12.72 10.17
CA LEU A 314 -12.21 11.80 10.23
C LEU A 314 -11.21 12.20 11.33
N PHE A 315 -11.04 13.50 11.59
CA PHE A 315 -10.11 14.00 12.60
C PHE A 315 -10.56 13.66 14.04
N ASN A 316 -11.87 13.69 14.32
CA ASN A 316 -12.40 13.36 15.64
C ASN A 316 -12.41 11.85 15.97
N ARG A 317 -12.24 10.96 14.98
CA ARG A 317 -12.11 9.51 15.23
C ARG A 317 -10.67 9.08 15.51
N ILE A 318 -9.68 9.88 15.12
CA ILE A 318 -8.26 9.57 15.35
C ILE A 318 -7.82 10.03 16.75
N THR A 319 -8.43 11.08 17.30
CA THR A 319 -8.12 11.58 18.65
C THR A 319 -8.74 10.78 19.80
N GLN A 320 -9.77 9.96 19.55
CA GLN A 320 -10.39 9.11 20.59
C GLN A 320 -9.73 7.74 20.77
N SER A 321 -8.81 7.33 19.91
CA SER A 321 -8.13 6.02 20.02
C SER A 321 -6.75 6.09 20.71
N CYS A 322 -6.36 7.25 21.25
CA CYS A 322 -5.04 7.46 21.87
C CYS A 322 -5.10 7.73 23.39
N ALA A 323 -6.21 7.41 24.06
CA ALA A 323 -6.41 7.62 25.50
C ALA A 323 -6.64 6.33 26.31
N ILE A 324 -6.30 5.16 25.77
CA ILE A 324 -6.22 3.92 26.55
C ILE A 324 -5.00 3.13 26.08
N GLN A 325 -3.86 3.42 26.71
CA GLN A 325 -2.79 2.49 27.08
C GLN A 325 -1.82 3.21 28.01
#